data_AF-V7GWU1-F1
#
_entry.id   AF-V7GWU1-F1
#
_cell.length_a   1.000
_cell.length_b   1.000
_cell.length_c   1.000
_cell.angle_alpha   90.00
_cell.angle_beta   90.00
_cell.angle_gamma   90.00
#
_symmetry.space_group_name_H-M   'P 1'
#
loop_
_entity.id
_entity.type
_entity.pdbx_description
1 polymer ?
#
loop_
_entity_poly.entity_id
_entity_poly.type
_entity_poly.pdbx_seq_one_letter_code
_entity_poly.pdbx_strand_id
1 'polypeptide(L)'
;MISKALRDMSEAEREMLRNRVEQAADALDGVASPEFGELVALALLEKRGLSKGAMAEAIKSVPYADKGPKRHSVFAQIASGKRVE
;
A
#
# COMPACT_ATOMS: atom_id res chain seq x y z
N MET A 1 -26.12 1.43 4.88
CA MET A 1 -25.07 2.46 5.04
C MET A 1 -25.39 3.30 6.26
N ILE A 2 -24.42 3.56 7.14
CA ILE A 2 -24.60 4.50 8.25
C ILE A 2 -24.49 5.91 7.63
N SER A 3 -25.63 6.56 7.40
CA SER A 3 -25.72 7.89 6.78
C SER A 3 -25.84 9.03 7.81
N LYS A 4 -25.95 8.67 9.09
CA LYS A 4 -26.12 9.61 10.20
C LYS A 4 -24.79 10.29 10.53
N ALA A 5 -24.80 11.59 10.84
CA ALA A 5 -23.59 12.26 11.31
C ALA A 5 -23.21 11.76 12.71
N LEU A 6 -21.90 11.71 13.03
CA LEU A 6 -21.40 11.22 14.33
C LEU A 6 -22.09 11.91 15.51
N ARG A 7 -22.31 13.22 15.41
CA ARG A 7 -22.96 14.04 16.46
C ARG A 7 -24.36 13.58 16.81
N ASP A 8 -25.07 12.96 15.88
CA ASP A 8 -26.46 12.54 16.05
C ASP A 8 -26.54 11.06 16.50
N MET A 9 -25.42 10.34 16.55
CA MET A 9 -25.38 8.93 16.93
C MET A 9 -25.45 8.72 18.45
N SER A 10 -26.24 7.74 18.87
CA SER A 10 -26.25 7.23 20.25
C SER A 10 -24.93 6.52 20.57
N GLU A 11 -24.70 6.23 21.85
CA GLU A 11 -23.51 5.51 22.32
C GLU A 11 -23.40 4.11 21.68
N ALA A 12 -24.50 3.37 21.63
CA ALA A 12 -24.54 2.04 21.00
C ALA A 12 -24.28 2.11 19.48
N GLU A 13 -24.80 3.15 18.79
CA GLU A 13 -24.54 3.36 17.35
C GLU A 13 -23.06 3.68 17.09
N ARG A 14 -22.42 4.45 17.97
CA ARG A 14 -20.99 4.77 17.89
C ARG A 14 -20.12 3.54 18.13
N GLU A 15 -20.49 2.71 19.10
CA GLU A 15 -19.76 1.47 19.38
C GLU A 15 -19.84 0.50 18.20
N MET A 16 -21.04 0.34 17.63
CA MET A 16 -21.22 -0.47 16.42
C MET A 16 -20.43 0.08 15.23
N LEU A 17 -20.34 1.41 15.09
CA LEU A 17 -19.51 2.04 14.06
C LEU A 17 -18.02 1.76 14.30
N ARG A 18 -17.53 1.88 15.54
CA ARG A 18 -16.14 1.58 15.89
C ARG A 18 -15.76 0.16 15.49
N ASN A 19 -16.55 -0.83 15.92
CA ASN A 19 -16.31 -2.23 15.60
C ASN A 19 -16.27 -2.50 14.09
N ARG A 20 -17.14 -1.82 13.32
CA ARG A 20 -17.13 -1.91 11.85
C ARG A 20 -15.90 -1.29 11.20
N VAL A 21 -15.41 -0.19 11.75
CA VAL A 21 -14.19 0.47 11.26
C VAL A 21 -12.98 -0.41 11.54
N GLU A 22 -12.89 -1.01 12.73
CA GLU A 22 -11.83 -1.95 13.09
C GLU A 22 -11.84 -3.19 12.20
N GLN A 23 -13.00 -3.81 11.99
CA GLN A 23 -13.14 -4.95 11.06
C GLN A 23 -12.72 -4.61 9.63
N ALA A 24 -12.99 -3.37 9.17
CA ALA A 24 -12.58 -2.93 7.85
C ALA A 24 -11.05 -2.73 7.77
N ALA A 25 -10.41 -2.27 8.85
CA ALA A 25 -8.97 -2.16 8.94
C ALA A 25 -8.30 -3.54 8.92
N ASP A 26 -8.80 -4.49 9.73
CA ASP A 26 -8.29 -5.87 9.75
C ASP A 26 -8.45 -6.55 8.39
N ALA A 27 -9.57 -6.31 7.70
CA ALA A 27 -9.79 -6.84 6.36
C ALA A 27 -8.80 -6.25 5.34
N LEU A 28 -8.44 -4.97 5.47
CA LEU A 28 -7.43 -4.33 4.60
C LEU A 28 -6.05 -4.98 4.75
N ASP A 29 -5.66 -5.33 5.98
CA ASP A 29 -4.40 -6.04 6.25
C ASP A 29 -4.40 -7.48 5.69
N GLY A 30 -5.58 -8.13 5.63
CA GLY A 30 -5.72 -9.52 5.20
C GLY A 30 -5.89 -9.77 3.69
N VAL A 31 -6.16 -8.76 2.86
CA VAL A 31 -6.63 -8.95 1.46
C VAL A 31 -5.51 -9.15 0.42
N ALA A 32 -4.29 -8.65 0.66
CA ALA A 32 -3.20 -8.76 -0.31
C ALA A 32 -1.85 -9.06 0.35
N SER A 33 -1.37 -8.14 1.17
CA SER A 33 -0.21 -8.30 2.05
C SER A 33 -0.25 -7.21 3.13
N PRO A 34 0.39 -7.43 4.29
CA PRO A 34 0.50 -6.40 5.32
C PRO A 34 1.10 -5.09 4.78
N GLU A 35 2.11 -5.20 3.90
CA GLU A 35 2.77 -4.06 3.27
C GLU A 35 1.80 -3.23 2.40
N PHE A 36 0.87 -3.88 1.70
CA PHE A 36 -0.14 -3.18 0.92
C PHE A 36 -1.13 -2.43 1.82
N GLY A 37 -1.56 -3.04 2.92
CA GLY A 37 -2.43 -2.40 3.92
C GLY A 37 -1.79 -1.11 4.48
N GLU A 38 -0.51 -1.16 4.82
CA GLU A 38 0.26 -0.01 5.30
C GLU A 38 0.33 1.12 4.25
N LEU A 39 0.61 0.80 2.98
CA LEU A 39 0.65 1.78 1.91
C LEU A 39 -0.72 2.45 1.68
N VAL A 40 -1.81 1.68 1.76
CA VAL A 40 -3.18 2.22 1.65
C VAL A 40 -3.48 3.15 2.83
N ALA A 41 -3.07 2.80 4.05
CA ALA A 41 -3.25 3.65 5.23
C ALA A 41 -2.49 4.99 5.07
N LEU A 42 -1.24 4.95 4.63
CA LEU A 42 -0.45 6.15 4.34
C LEU A 42 -1.12 7.03 3.28
N ALA A 43 -1.61 6.46 2.19
CA ALA A 43 -2.33 7.20 1.14
C ALA A 43 -3.62 7.87 1.66
N LEU A 44 -4.35 7.21 2.58
CA LEU A 44 -5.55 7.77 3.19
C LEU A 44 -5.24 8.97 4.10
N LEU A 45 -4.16 8.87 4.90
CA LEU A 45 -3.69 9.98 5.72
C LEU A 45 -3.26 11.19 4.87
N GLU A 46 -2.59 10.94 3.75
CA GLU A 46 -2.19 11.99 2.82
C GLU A 46 -3.38 12.73 2.21
N LYS A 47 -4.42 12.00 1.79
CA LYS A 47 -5.67 12.60 1.27
C LYS A 47 -6.39 13.48 2.30
N ARG A 48 -6.17 13.23 3.58
CA ARG A 48 -6.71 14.03 4.69
C ARG A 48 -5.79 15.18 5.11
N GLY A 49 -4.64 15.34 4.45
CA GLY A 49 -3.65 16.37 4.75
C GLY A 49 -2.87 16.13 6.05
N LEU A 50 -2.90 14.91 6.59
CA LEU A 50 -2.26 14.55 7.86
C LEU A 50 -0.79 14.15 7.69
N SER A 51 -0.40 13.72 6.49
CA SER A 51 0.98 13.46 6.08
C SER A 51 1.12 13.84 4.61
N LYS A 52 2.36 14.02 4.11
CA LYS A 52 2.58 14.28 2.68
C LYS A 52 3.80 13.53 2.21
N GLY A 53 3.64 12.71 1.17
CA GLY A 53 4.74 11.94 0.57
C GLY A 53 5.21 10.74 1.39
N ALA A 54 4.61 10.46 2.55
CA ALA A 54 4.95 9.34 3.41
C ALA A 54 4.77 7.99 2.71
N MET A 55 3.72 7.83 1.90
CA MET A 55 3.53 6.62 1.09
C MET A 55 4.66 6.46 0.06
N ALA A 56 5.01 7.54 -0.63
CA ALA A 56 6.05 7.51 -1.64
C ALA A 56 7.44 7.26 -1.04
N GLU A 57 7.71 7.80 0.15
CA GLU A 57 8.93 7.53 0.91
C GLU A 57 9.00 6.09 1.38
N ALA A 58 7.90 5.55 1.91
CA ALA A 58 7.81 4.14 2.32
C ALA A 58 8.17 3.21 1.14
N ILE A 59 7.59 3.44 -0.04
CA ILE A 59 7.92 2.66 -1.25
C ILE A 59 9.40 2.78 -1.63
N LYS A 60 9.98 3.99 -1.59
CA LYS A 60 11.39 4.22 -1.95
C LYS A 60 12.37 3.64 -0.94
N SER A 61 11.97 3.53 0.32
CA SER A 61 12.81 3.00 1.40
C SER A 61 13.00 1.48 1.30
N VAL A 62 12.07 0.79 0.65
CA VAL A 62 12.14 -0.65 0.42
C VAL A 62 13.12 -0.90 -0.73
N PRO A 63 14.28 -1.56 -0.47
CA PRO A 63 15.24 -1.85 -1.52
C PRO A 63 14.60 -2.79 -2.56
N TYR A 64 14.88 -2.54 -3.84
CA TYR A 64 14.50 -3.49 -4.88
C TYR A 64 15.12 -4.85 -4.57
N ALA A 65 14.30 -5.92 -4.64
CA ALA A 65 14.83 -7.27 -4.60
C ALA A 65 15.92 -7.37 -5.68
N ASP A 66 17.15 -7.64 -5.24
CA ASP A 66 18.34 -7.65 -6.06
C ASP A 66 18.26 -8.86 -7.00
N LYS A 67 17.46 -8.71 -8.07
CA LYS A 67 17.47 -9.65 -9.19
C LYS A 67 18.75 -9.32 -9.95
N GLY A 68 19.86 -9.84 -9.42
CA GLY A 68 21.14 -9.84 -10.11
C GLY A 68 20.94 -10.21 -11.57
N PRO A 69 21.78 -9.68 -12.49
CA PRO A 69 21.49 -9.66 -13.91
C PRO A 69 21.13 -11.06 -14.37
N LYS A 70 19.84 -11.27 -14.70
CA LYS A 70 19.38 -12.49 -15.34
C LYS A 70 20.18 -12.61 -16.64
N ARG A 71 21.20 -13.47 -16.65
CA ARG A 71 22.11 -13.74 -17.78
C ARG A 71 21.41 -14.19 -19.09
N HIS A 72 20.08 -14.21 -19.12
CA HIS A 72 19.24 -14.60 -20.25
C HIS A 72 18.30 -13.48 -20.74
N SER A 73 18.47 -12.24 -20.26
CA SER A 73 17.78 -11.09 -20.87
C SER A 73 18.40 -10.76 -22.22
N VAL A 74 17.56 -10.59 -23.26
CA VAL A 74 17.94 -10.15 -24.62
C VAL A 74 18.79 -8.87 -24.58
N PHE A 75 18.58 -8.00 -23.57
CA PHE A 75 19.36 -6.79 -23.37
C PHE A 75 20.83 -7.05 -22.96
N ALA A 76 21.13 -8.15 -22.27
CA ALA A 76 22.50 -8.52 -21.92
C ALA A 76 23.27 -9.08 -23.12
N GLN A 77 22.58 -9.74 -24.06
CA GLN A 77 23.21 -10.24 -25.30
C GLN A 77 23.62 -9.10 -26.23
N ILE A 78 22.78 -8.06 -26.36
CA ILE A 78 23.09 -6.87 -27.17
C ILE A 78 24.31 -6.12 -26.59
N ALA A 79 24.41 -6.00 -25.27
CA ALA A 79 25.58 -5.41 -24.60
C ALA A 79 26.85 -6.26 -24.71
N SER A 80 26.72 -7.58 -24.94
CA SER A 80 27.86 -8.51 -24.98
C SER A 80 28.63 -8.55 -26.32
N GLY A 81 28.23 -7.77 -27.33
CA GLY A 81 29.09 -7.39 -28.44
C GLY A 81 29.80 -8.52 -29.21
N LYS A 82 29.28 -9.75 -29.22
CA LYS A 82 29.81 -10.80 -30.10
C LYS A 82 29.33 -10.53 -31.53
N ARG A 83 30.19 -9.85 -32.31
CA ARG A 83 30.21 -9.99 -33.78
C ARG A 83 30.24 -11.48 -34.08
N VAL A 84 29.18 -11.97 -34.71
CA VAL A 84 29.17 -13.28 -35.35
C VAL A 84 29.86 -13.03 -36.70
N GLU A 85 31.11 -13.48 -36.82
CA GLU A 85 31.73 -13.76 -38.12
C GLU A 85 31.10 -15.03 -38.70
#